data_AF-A0A2H6H9C3-F1
#
_entry.id   AF-A0A2H6H9C3-F1
#
_cell.length_a   1.000
_cell.length_b   1.000
_cell.length_c   1.000
_cell.angle_alpha   90.00
_cell.angle_beta   90.00
_cell.angle_gamma   90.00
#
_symmetry.space_group_name_H-M   'P 1'
#
loop_
_entity.id
_entity.type
_entity.pdbx_description
1 polymer ?
#
loop_
_entity_poly.entity_id
_entity_poly.type
_entity_poly.pdbx_seq_one_letter_code
_entity_poly.pdbx_strand_id
1 'polypeptide(L)' 'MISEEQEQQAGALKMMNQSAVRGTRVRPRGRAPRRFSAERVCVEPDCSTRLSTYNRNDTCFRHSPLRFPRVRGRVKPE' A
#
# COMPACT_ATOMS: atom_id res chain seq x y z
N MET A 1 48.20 -31.75 -26.94
CA MET A 1 47.85 -30.50 -27.63
C MET A 1 46.34 -30.35 -27.87
N ILE A 2 45.47 -30.99 -27.06
CA ILE A 2 43.98 -30.91 -27.20
C ILE A 2 43.37 -30.19 -25.97
N SER A 3 44.16 -29.95 -24.93
CA SER A 3 43.70 -29.45 -23.62
C SER A 3 43.62 -27.92 -23.54
N GLU A 4 44.50 -27.20 -24.26
CA GLU A 4 44.55 -25.72 -24.23
C GLU A 4 43.37 -25.08 -24.96
N GLU A 5 42.89 -25.71 -26.03
CA GLU A 5 41.71 -25.24 -26.79
C GLU A 5 40.41 -25.37 -25.98
N GLN A 6 40.33 -26.38 -25.11
CA GLN A 6 39.17 -26.63 -24.23
C GLN A 6 39.09 -25.60 -23.09
N GLU A 7 40.23 -25.20 -22.52
CA GLU A 7 40.30 -24.13 -21.51
C GLU A 7 39.92 -22.76 -22.10
N GLN A 8 40.35 -22.48 -23.33
CA GLN A 8 39.99 -21.24 -24.03
C GLN A 8 38.49 -21.17 -24.37
N GLN A 9 37.87 -22.30 -24.76
CA GLN A 9 36.41 -22.38 -24.97
C GLN A 9 35.61 -22.24 -23.66
N ALA A 10 36.10 -22.78 -22.54
CA ALA A 10 35.48 -22.62 -21.24
C ALA A 10 35.55 -21.16 -20.72
N GLY A 11 36.65 -20.44 -21.01
CA GLY A 11 36.80 -19.02 -20.69
C GLY A 11 35.81 -18.11 -21.44
N ALA A 12 35.54 -18.40 -22.71
CA ALA A 12 34.59 -17.65 -23.53
C ALA A 12 33.13 -17.80 -23.04
N LEU A 13 32.71 -19.01 -22.68
CA LEU A 13 31.41 -19.29 -22.03
C LEU A 13 31.26 -18.58 -20.68
N LYS A 14 32.38 -18.43 -19.94
CA LYS A 14 32.43 -17.73 -18.64
C LYS A 14 32.33 -16.20 -18.80
N MET A 15 32.81 -15.63 -19.90
CA MET A 15 32.69 -14.19 -20.21
C MET A 15 31.31 -13.78 -20.74
N MET A 16 30.54 -14.68 -21.37
CA MET A 16 29.17 -14.39 -21.84
C MET A 16 28.11 -14.39 -20.73
N ASN A 17 28.41 -15.02 -19.59
CA ASN A 17 27.53 -15.07 -18.40
C ASN A 17 27.88 -14.00 -17.35
N GLN A 18 28.45 -12.87 -17.79
CA GLN A 18 28.51 -11.67 -16.96
C GLN A 18 27.07 -11.26 -16.64
N SER A 19 26.71 -11.44 -15.38
CA SER A 19 25.40 -11.23 -14.76
C SER A 19 24.66 -10.04 -15.34
N ALA A 20 23.81 -10.32 -16.32
CA ALA A 20 22.88 -9.35 -16.85
C ALA A 20 22.02 -8.83 -15.70
N VAL A 21 22.09 -7.53 -15.42
CA VAL A 21 21.25 -6.89 -14.40
C VAL A 21 19.80 -6.98 -14.87
N ARG A 22 19.03 -7.89 -14.26
CA ARG A 22 17.61 -8.08 -14.57
C ARG A 22 16.78 -7.31 -13.56
N GLY A 23 15.92 -6.42 -14.06
CA GLY A 23 14.95 -5.72 -13.22
C GLY A 23 13.95 -6.69 -12.59
N THR A 24 13.61 -6.47 -11.32
CA THR A 24 12.54 -7.22 -10.67
C THR A 24 11.19 -6.62 -11.07
N ARG A 25 10.25 -7.46 -11.52
CA ARG A 25 8.89 -7.01 -11.84
C ARG A 25 8.23 -6.44 -10.59
N VAL A 26 7.82 -5.18 -10.63
CA VAL A 26 7.08 -4.54 -9.53
C VAL A 26 5.78 -5.30 -9.31
N ARG A 27 5.64 -5.89 -8.13
CA ARG A 27 4.41 -6.57 -7.71
C ARG A 27 3.52 -5.56 -6.97
N PRO A 28 2.19 -5.63 -7.16
CA PRO A 28 1.28 -4.81 -6.38
C PRO A 28 1.47 -5.14 -4.90
N ARG A 29 1.72 -4.11 -4.08
CA ARG A 29 1.89 -4.26 -2.64
C ARG A 29 0.53 -4.23 -1.95
N GLY A 30 0.14 -5.37 -1.38
CA GLY A 30 -1.00 -5.47 -0.48
C GLY A 30 -2.38 -5.30 -1.14
N ARG A 31 -3.41 -5.30 -0.29
CA ARG A 31 -4.81 -5.14 -0.70
C ARG A 31 -5.13 -3.65 -0.89
N ALA A 32 -5.89 -3.34 -1.94
CA ALA A 32 -6.41 -2.00 -2.18
C ALA A 32 -7.24 -1.48 -0.98
N PRO A 33 -7.23 -0.16 -0.71
CA PRO A 33 -8.05 0.41 0.35
C PRO A 33 -9.54 0.16 0.09
N ARG A 34 -10.30 -0.07 1.16
CA ARG A 34 -11.77 -0.23 1.07
C ARG A 34 -12.39 1.06 0.53
N ARG A 35 -13.31 0.90 -0.42
CA ARG A 35 -14.10 1.98 -1.04
C ARG A 35 -15.57 1.80 -0.65
N PHE A 36 -16.27 2.91 -0.44
CA PHE A 36 -17.69 3.03 -0.12
C PHE A 36 -18.41 3.76 -1.27
N SER A 37 -19.74 3.71 -1.31
CA SER A 37 -20.53 4.35 -2.37
C SER A 37 -20.27 5.87 -2.45
N ALA A 38 -20.23 6.40 -3.68
CA ALA A 38 -19.82 7.76 -3.99
C ALA A 38 -20.95 8.80 -3.85
N GLU A 39 -22.21 8.39 -3.96
CA GLU A 39 -23.38 9.26 -3.79
C GLU A 39 -23.91 9.37 -2.34
N ARG A 40 -23.06 9.17 -1.32
CA ARG A 40 -23.53 9.33 0.07
C ARG A 40 -23.49 10.80 0.52
N VAL A 41 -24.53 11.19 1.25
CA VAL A 41 -24.66 12.50 1.91
C VAL A 41 -24.66 12.27 3.42
N CYS A 42 -24.20 13.28 4.17
CA CYS A 42 -24.21 13.27 5.62
C CYS A 42 -25.65 13.06 6.17
N VAL A 43 -25.78 12.26 7.23
CA VAL A 43 -27.08 11.94 7.86
C VAL A 43 -27.67 13.11 8.67
N GLU A 44 -26.86 14.05 9.14
CA GLU A 44 -27.34 15.20 9.91
C GLU A 44 -28.37 16.04 9.12
N PRO A 45 -29.50 16.43 9.74
CA PRO A 45 -30.41 17.42 9.17
C PRO A 45 -29.64 18.68 8.80
N ASP A 46 -30.03 19.28 7.67
CA ASP A 46 -29.41 20.48 7.11
C ASP A 46 -27.95 20.33 6.62
N CYS A 47 -27.40 19.11 6.55
CA CYS A 47 -26.07 18.86 6.01
C CYS A 47 -26.09 18.27 4.60
N SER A 48 -25.89 19.11 3.58
CA SER A 48 -25.75 18.68 2.18
C SER A 48 -24.34 18.19 1.80
N THR A 49 -23.48 17.91 2.77
CA THR A 49 -22.08 17.55 2.50
C THR A 49 -21.99 16.14 1.90
N ARG A 50 -21.39 16.03 0.71
CA ARG A 50 -21.09 14.76 0.04
C ARG A 50 -19.93 14.04 0.71
N LEU A 51 -20.13 12.77 1.06
CA LEU A 51 -19.11 11.93 1.69
C LEU A 51 -18.15 11.37 0.65
N SER A 52 -16.86 11.37 0.96
CA SER A 52 -15.84 10.74 0.11
C SER A 52 -16.02 9.22 0.08
N THR A 53 -15.63 8.60 -1.04
CA THR A 53 -15.53 7.14 -1.25
C THR A 53 -14.72 6.42 -0.16
N TYR A 54 -13.85 7.12 0.57
CA TYR A 54 -13.03 6.52 1.63
C TYR A 54 -13.58 6.72 3.04
N ASN A 55 -14.56 7.60 3.22
CA ASN A 55 -15.16 7.81 4.54
C ASN A 55 -15.99 6.58 4.92
N ARG A 56 -15.76 6.01 6.09
CA ARG A 56 -16.54 4.86 6.59
C ARG A 56 -17.84 5.27 7.27
N ASN A 57 -17.87 6.46 7.83
CA ASN A 57 -18.98 6.94 8.62
C ASN A 57 -20.10 7.44 7.71
N ASP A 58 -21.30 7.57 8.29
CA ASP A 58 -22.46 8.18 7.64
C ASP A 58 -22.56 9.68 7.94
N THR A 59 -21.62 10.21 8.73
CA THR A 59 -21.49 11.63 9.05
C THR A 59 -20.27 12.25 8.37
N CYS A 60 -20.35 13.54 8.08
CA CYS A 60 -19.24 14.32 7.56
C CYS A 60 -18.19 14.60 8.65
N PHE A 61 -17.03 15.12 8.26
CA PHE A 61 -15.97 15.45 9.21
C PHE A 61 -16.41 16.41 10.33
N ARG A 62 -17.32 17.36 10.02
CA ARG A 62 -17.87 18.31 10.99
C ARG A 62 -18.81 17.66 12.01
N HIS A 63 -19.53 16.62 11.60
CA HIS A 63 -20.50 15.89 12.44
C HIS A 63 -19.94 14.57 12.97
N SER A 64 -18.63 14.37 12.84
CA SER A 64 -17.97 13.24 13.47
C SER A 64 -17.90 13.49 14.99
N PRO A 65 -18.31 12.51 15.82
CA PRO A 65 -18.23 12.67 17.27
C PRO A 65 -16.78 12.89 17.72
N LEU A 66 -16.56 13.87 18.60
CA LEU A 66 -15.26 14.06 19.24
C LEU A 66 -14.95 12.85 20.12
N ARG A 67 -13.97 12.04 19.69
CA ARG A 67 -13.44 10.93 20.47
C ARG A 67 -12.17 11.38 21.17
N PHE A 68 -12.27 11.61 22.48
CA PHE A 68 -11.08 11.86 23.28
C PHE A 68 -10.24 10.58 23.37
N PRO A 69 -8.93 10.63 23.05
CA PRO A 69 -8.07 9.48 23.23
C PRO A 69 -8.02 9.10 24.71
N ARG A 70 -7.95 7.79 24.99
CA ARG A 70 -7.70 7.33 26.36
C ARG A 70 -6.27 7.76 26.74
N VAL A 71 -6.17 8.76 27.60
CA VAL A 71 -4.90 9.11 28.25
C VAL A 71 -4.46 7.93 29.10
N ARG A 72 -3.23 7.44 28.88
CA ARG A 72 -2.65 6.37 29.69
C ARG A 72 -2.69 6.76 31.18
N GLY A 73 -3.14 5.86 32.04
CA GLY A 73 -3.08 6.03 33.50
C GLY A 73 -4.17 6.89 34.14
N ARG A 74 -5.21 7.34 33.42
CA ARG A 74 -6.38 7.98 34.03
C ARG A 74 -7.66 7.19 33.72
N VAL A 75 -8.20 6.54 34.75
CA VAL A 75 -9.60 6.06 34.77
C VAL A 75 -10.50 7.28 34.93
N LYS A 76 -11.54 7.40 34.09
CA LYS A 76 -12.61 8.37 34.34
C LYS A 76 -13.28 7.98 35.66
N PRO A 77 -13.43 8.89 36.64
CA PRO A 77 -14.46 8.70 37.65
C PRO A 77 -15.82 8.70 36.93
N GLU A 78 -16.69 7.77 37.31
CA GLU A 78 -18.05 7.65 36.78
C GLU A 78 -18.87 8.93 37.03
#